data_AF-A0A9R0Y5A9-F1
#
_entry.id   AF-A0A9R0Y5A9-F1
#
_cell.length_a   1.000
_cell.length_b   1.000
_cell.length_c   1.000
_cell.angle_alpha   90.00
_cell.angle_beta   90.00
_cell.angle_gamma   90.00
#
_symmetry.space_group_name_H-M   'P 1'
#
loop_
_entity.id
_entity.type
_entity.pdbx_description
1 polymer ?
#
loop_
_entity_poly.entity_id
_entity_poly.type
_entity_poly.pdbx_seq_one_letter_code
_entity_poly.pdbx_strand_id
1 'polypeptide(L)'
;MAGKEEAALKPVSCGARLRRSRDASIREEVSMRDPFLKHRVKKFDLSSLDWIDQIPECPVFSPSVEEFEDPFVYLSKIAPVAAKYGICKIVSPICASVPVGTVLMKEQGGLKFTTRVQPLRLAEWSTDDKFAFFMSGRKYTFRDFEKIANKGFVRRYSSAACLPARYMEEEFWHEIAFGKMESVEYACDIDGSAFSSSPNDQLGRSKWNLKKLSRLSKSILRLLRAAIPGVTDPMLYIGMLFSMFAWHVEDHYLYSINYHHCGASKTWYGIPGKAAPDFEKVVREHVYDHEILSGEGETAAFDILLGKTTMFPPNILLHHHVPVYRAIQKPGEFVITFPRAYHSGFSHGEIFLQLCAVSNLPASSNIYLIG
;
A
#
# COMPACT_ATOMS: atom_id res chain seq x y z
N MET A 1 55.17 -6.11 -9.97
CA MET A 1 54.13 -5.54 -10.87
C MET A 1 52.79 -6.09 -10.41
N ALA A 2 51.92 -5.20 -9.95
CA ALA A 2 50.71 -5.50 -9.21
C ALA A 2 49.58 -6.04 -10.11
N GLY A 3 48.96 -7.13 -9.68
CA GLY A 3 47.65 -7.57 -10.15
C GLY A 3 46.55 -6.79 -9.43
N LYS A 4 45.56 -6.31 -10.18
CA LYS A 4 44.36 -5.65 -9.65
C LYS A 4 43.29 -6.71 -9.38
N GLU A 5 42.88 -6.82 -8.12
CA GLU A 5 41.72 -7.57 -7.68
C GLU A 5 40.53 -6.59 -7.59
N GLU A 6 39.47 -6.87 -8.33
CA GLU A 6 38.27 -6.04 -8.45
C GLU A 6 37.28 -6.46 -7.35
N ALA A 7 37.15 -5.63 -6.31
CA ALA A 7 36.26 -5.90 -5.19
C ALA A 7 34.79 -5.60 -5.58
N ALA A 8 33.99 -6.66 -5.72
CA ALA A 8 32.55 -6.58 -5.89
C ALA A 8 31.86 -6.07 -4.61
N LEU A 9 31.27 -4.87 -4.68
CA LEU A 9 30.43 -4.30 -3.62
C LEU A 9 29.05 -4.97 -3.65
N LYS A 10 28.71 -5.68 -2.56
CA LYS A 10 27.36 -6.23 -2.31
C LYS A 10 26.38 -5.12 -1.90
N PRO A 11 25.10 -5.17 -2.30
CA PRO A 11 24.10 -4.21 -1.86
C PRO A 11 23.73 -4.44 -0.39
N VAL A 12 23.72 -3.35 0.39
CA VAL A 12 23.35 -3.33 1.81
C VAL A 12 21.83 -3.15 1.91
N SER A 13 21.15 -4.17 2.43
CA SER A 13 19.76 -4.09 2.90
C SER A 13 19.67 -3.09 4.06
N CYS A 14 18.70 -2.17 4.02
CA CYS A 14 18.37 -1.29 5.15
C CYS A 14 17.69 -2.11 6.25
N GLY A 15 18.50 -2.87 7.00
CA GLY A 15 18.17 -3.40 8.31
C GLY A 15 18.60 -2.41 9.40
N ALA A 16 17.79 -2.34 10.45
CA ALA A 16 17.97 -1.51 11.64
C ALA A 16 19.45 -1.42 12.10
N ARG A 17 19.97 -0.18 12.23
CA ARG A 17 21.31 0.07 12.78
C ARG A 17 21.29 -0.13 14.30
N LEU A 18 21.68 -1.31 14.77
CA LEU A 18 22.17 -1.49 16.14
C LEU A 18 23.60 -0.93 16.24
N ARG A 19 23.75 0.25 16.86
CA ARG A 19 25.06 0.81 17.21
C ARG A 19 25.73 -0.06 18.28
N ARG A 20 26.90 -0.61 17.95
CA ARG A 20 27.80 -1.27 18.91
C ARG A 20 28.83 -0.23 19.37
N SER A 21 28.83 0.12 20.66
CA SER A 21 29.90 0.89 21.30
C SER A 21 30.44 0.11 22.49
N ARG A 22 31.77 -0.05 22.57
CA ARG A 22 32.50 -0.59 23.72
C ARG A 22 33.06 0.59 24.53
N ASP A 23 32.65 0.74 25.79
CA ASP A 23 33.49 0.53 26.99
C ASP A 23 32.95 1.22 28.26
N ALA A 24 33.23 0.56 29.39
CA ALA A 24 33.38 1.04 30.77
C ALA A 24 32.15 1.45 31.62
N SER A 25 31.67 0.46 32.39
CA SER A 25 31.34 0.49 33.83
C SER A 25 30.74 1.76 34.47
N ILE A 26 29.45 1.71 34.80
CA ILE A 26 28.86 2.13 36.09
C ILE A 26 27.67 1.19 36.34
N ARG A 27 27.63 0.56 37.52
CA ARG A 27 26.53 -0.30 37.97
C ARG A 27 25.41 0.59 38.53
N GLU A 28 24.35 0.76 37.76
CA GLU A 28 23.01 1.03 38.28
C GLU A 28 22.11 -0.11 37.83
N GLU A 29 21.46 -0.79 38.78
CA GLU A 29 20.43 -1.80 38.51
C GLU A 29 19.19 -1.10 37.94
N VAL A 30 19.24 -0.82 36.63
CA VAL A 30 18.04 -0.53 35.86
C VAL A 30 17.42 -1.87 35.48
N SER A 31 16.27 -2.17 36.09
CA SER A 31 15.39 -3.26 35.66
C SER A 31 15.12 -3.09 34.16
N MET A 32 15.81 -3.87 33.31
CA MET A 32 15.49 -3.99 31.89
C MET A 32 14.13 -4.66 31.77
N ARG A 33 13.07 -3.86 31.70
CA ARG A 33 11.74 -4.33 31.33
C ARG A 33 11.62 -4.36 29.82
N ASP A 34 11.06 -5.46 29.36
CA ASP A 34 10.82 -5.86 27.99
C ASP A 34 10.05 -4.78 27.20
N PRO A 35 10.58 -4.24 26.09
CA PRO A 35 9.90 -3.25 25.25
C PRO A 35 8.67 -3.80 24.50
N PHE A 36 8.36 -5.09 24.58
CA PHE A 36 7.51 -5.75 23.58
C PHE A 36 6.20 -6.31 24.15
N LEU A 37 5.51 -5.53 24.99
CA LEU A 37 4.19 -5.84 25.54
C LEU A 37 3.11 -5.98 24.45
N LYS A 38 2.12 -6.85 24.70
CA LYS A 38 0.99 -7.16 23.80
C LYS A 38 0.23 -5.89 23.40
N HIS A 39 0.35 -5.48 22.14
CA HIS A 39 -0.32 -4.27 21.63
C HIS A 39 -1.81 -4.55 21.37
N ARG A 40 -2.67 -4.28 22.37
CA ARG A 40 -4.14 -4.41 22.24
C ARG A 40 -4.71 -3.19 21.50
N VAL A 41 -5.44 -3.45 20.42
CA VAL A 41 -6.29 -2.45 19.73
C VAL A 41 -7.69 -2.53 20.35
N LYS A 42 -8.36 -1.39 20.57
CA LYS A 42 -9.74 -1.39 21.08
C LYS A 42 -10.65 -2.18 20.13
N LYS A 43 -11.56 -2.99 20.68
CA LYS A 43 -12.58 -3.67 19.87
C LYS A 43 -13.56 -2.62 19.34
N PHE A 44 -13.73 -2.58 18.01
CA PHE A 44 -14.67 -1.68 17.37
C PHE A 44 -16.05 -2.33 17.31
N ASP A 45 -17.09 -1.60 17.71
CA ASP A 45 -18.46 -2.03 17.51
C ASP A 45 -18.80 -1.92 16.00
N LEU A 46 -18.97 -3.09 15.38
CA LEU A 46 -19.31 -3.26 13.97
C LEU A 46 -20.66 -4.01 13.83
N SER A 47 -21.52 -3.90 14.85
CA SER A 47 -22.87 -4.47 14.82
C SER A 47 -23.78 -3.83 13.78
N SER A 48 -23.54 -2.55 13.44
CA SER A 48 -24.10 -1.87 12.27
C SER A 48 -22.99 -1.41 11.32
N LEU A 49 -23.24 -1.55 10.02
CA LEU A 49 -22.35 -1.13 8.94
C LEU A 49 -22.92 0.04 8.12
N ASP A 50 -23.93 0.74 8.65
CA ASP A 50 -24.61 1.87 7.97
C ASP A 50 -23.65 3.04 7.67
N TRP A 51 -22.54 3.11 8.40
CA TRP A 51 -21.47 4.09 8.18
C TRP A 51 -20.78 3.92 6.81
N ILE A 52 -20.84 2.73 6.19
CA ILE A 52 -20.28 2.50 4.85
C ILE A 52 -20.93 3.44 3.82
N ASP A 53 -22.22 3.70 3.96
CA ASP A 53 -22.99 4.57 3.05
C ASP A 53 -22.82 6.06 3.39
N GLN A 54 -22.21 6.38 4.53
CA GLN A 54 -21.88 7.76 4.94
C GLN A 54 -20.54 8.24 4.37
N ILE A 55 -19.70 7.33 3.85
CA ILE A 55 -18.40 7.70 3.30
C ILE A 55 -18.58 8.25 1.87
N PRO A 56 -18.24 9.54 1.62
CA PRO A 56 -18.28 10.09 0.28
C PRO A 56 -17.21 9.47 -0.63
N GLU A 57 -17.51 9.39 -1.92
CA GLU A 57 -16.53 8.98 -2.93
C GLU A 57 -15.47 10.08 -3.18
N CYS A 58 -14.26 9.66 -3.52
CA CYS A 58 -13.22 10.55 -4.00
C CYS A 58 -13.47 11.01 -5.45
N PRO A 59 -12.81 12.08 -5.92
CA PRO A 59 -12.95 12.54 -7.29
C PRO A 59 -12.45 11.49 -8.30
N VAL A 60 -13.23 11.28 -9.35
CA VAL A 60 -12.87 10.43 -10.49
C VAL A 60 -12.62 11.32 -11.70
N PHE A 61 -11.47 11.15 -12.33
CA PHE A 61 -11.07 11.90 -13.52
C PHE A 61 -10.94 10.98 -14.73
N SER A 62 -11.42 11.45 -15.88
CA SER A 62 -11.37 10.73 -17.16
C SER A 62 -10.69 11.61 -18.21
N PRO A 63 -9.34 11.65 -18.25
CA PRO A 63 -8.60 12.47 -19.21
C PRO A 63 -8.93 12.06 -20.65
N SER A 64 -8.89 13.04 -21.56
CA SER A 64 -8.76 12.72 -22.99
C SER A 64 -7.40 12.09 -23.29
N VAL A 65 -7.26 11.50 -24.49
CA VAL A 65 -5.96 10.93 -24.92
C VAL A 65 -4.87 12.01 -24.92
N GLU A 66 -5.20 13.23 -25.33
CA GLU A 66 -4.28 14.38 -25.34
C GLU A 66 -3.89 14.81 -23.92
N GLU A 67 -4.85 14.86 -23.00
CA GLU A 67 -4.58 15.17 -21.59
C GLU A 67 -3.71 14.10 -20.92
N PHE A 68 -3.76 12.86 -21.42
CA PHE A 68 -3.01 11.71 -20.92
C PHE A 68 -1.56 11.66 -21.44
N GLU A 69 -1.12 12.58 -22.31
CA GLU A 69 0.24 12.57 -22.87
C GLU A 69 1.36 12.84 -21.86
N ASP A 70 1.09 13.62 -20.81
CA ASP A 70 2.07 13.95 -19.78
C ASP A 70 1.47 13.82 -18.37
N PRO A 71 1.85 12.78 -17.60
CA PRO A 71 1.28 12.53 -16.29
C PRO A 71 1.53 13.69 -15.32
N PHE A 72 2.69 14.35 -15.38
CA PHE A 72 3.01 15.44 -14.45
C PHE A 72 2.17 16.69 -14.75
N VAL A 73 1.96 17.00 -16.03
CA VAL A 73 1.08 18.12 -16.42
C VAL A 73 -0.34 17.85 -15.97
N TYR A 74 -0.85 16.64 -16.21
CA TYR A 74 -2.20 16.26 -15.85
C TYR A 74 -2.42 16.23 -14.34
N LEU A 75 -1.49 15.62 -13.60
CA LEU A 75 -1.55 15.54 -12.14
C LEU A 75 -1.49 16.94 -11.51
N SER A 76 -0.64 17.83 -12.02
CA SER A 76 -0.61 19.24 -11.59
C SER A 76 -1.93 19.98 -11.87
N LYS A 77 -2.62 19.66 -12.98
CA LYS A 77 -3.93 20.24 -13.32
C LYS A 77 -5.01 19.84 -12.30
N ILE A 78 -5.06 18.56 -11.90
CA ILE A 78 -6.11 18.05 -11.00
C ILE A 78 -5.79 18.24 -9.51
N ALA A 79 -4.51 18.43 -9.15
CA ALA A 79 -4.04 18.48 -7.76
C ALA A 79 -4.79 19.50 -6.88
N PRO A 80 -5.10 20.75 -7.32
CA PRO A 80 -5.81 21.71 -6.47
C PRO A 80 -7.20 21.24 -5.99
N VAL A 81 -7.84 20.34 -6.76
CA VAL A 81 -9.12 19.73 -6.40
C VAL A 81 -8.89 18.44 -5.62
N ALA A 82 -8.13 17.52 -6.19
CA ALA A 82 -7.95 16.16 -5.68
C ALA A 82 -7.21 16.10 -4.33
N ALA A 83 -6.27 17.02 -4.06
CA ALA A 83 -5.55 17.06 -2.79
C ALA A 83 -6.46 17.31 -1.58
N LYS A 84 -7.64 17.90 -1.78
CA LYS A 84 -8.64 18.11 -0.72
C LYS A 84 -9.27 16.82 -0.22
N TYR A 85 -9.10 15.72 -0.95
CA TYR A 85 -9.65 14.40 -0.68
C TYR A 85 -8.58 13.40 -0.23
N GLY A 86 -7.30 13.73 -0.38
CA GLY A 86 -6.17 12.85 -0.05
C GLY A 86 -5.90 11.75 -1.08
N ILE A 87 -6.96 11.24 -1.72
CA ILE A 87 -6.86 10.31 -2.85
C ILE A 87 -7.73 10.77 -4.02
N CYS A 88 -7.42 10.31 -5.23
CA CYS A 88 -8.32 10.38 -6.37
C CYS A 88 -8.13 9.19 -7.31
N LYS A 89 -9.11 9.01 -8.22
CA LYS A 89 -9.07 7.98 -9.24
C LYS A 89 -8.94 8.58 -10.64
N ILE A 90 -8.14 7.95 -11.50
CA ILE A 90 -7.99 8.35 -12.91
C ILE A 90 -8.28 7.13 -13.79
N VAL A 91 -9.27 7.25 -14.67
CA VAL A 91 -9.61 6.21 -15.65
C VAL A 91 -8.72 6.38 -16.88
N SER A 92 -7.88 5.39 -17.19
CA SER A 92 -7.00 5.46 -18.36
C SER A 92 -7.83 5.52 -19.65
N PRO A 93 -7.57 6.46 -20.57
CA PRO A 93 -8.23 6.49 -21.88
C PRO A 93 -7.60 5.49 -22.87
N ILE A 94 -6.46 4.90 -22.51
CA ILE A 94 -5.75 3.89 -23.31
C ILE A 94 -5.68 2.56 -22.55
N CYS A 95 -5.78 1.46 -23.30
CA CYS A 95 -5.70 0.11 -22.77
C CYS A 95 -4.38 -0.57 -23.14
N ALA A 96 -3.94 -1.51 -22.29
CA ALA A 96 -2.91 -2.46 -22.68
C ALA A 96 -3.45 -3.37 -23.81
N SER A 97 -2.63 -3.64 -24.81
CA SER A 97 -2.94 -4.61 -25.87
C SER A 97 -2.38 -6.00 -25.56
N VAL A 98 -1.34 -6.09 -24.73
CA VAL A 98 -0.76 -7.37 -24.31
C VAL A 98 -1.35 -7.80 -22.96
N PRO A 99 -1.93 -9.01 -22.86
CA PRO A 99 -2.47 -9.52 -21.61
C PRO A 99 -1.40 -9.64 -20.52
N VAL A 100 -1.76 -9.28 -19.28
CA VAL A 100 -0.88 -9.31 -18.11
C VAL A 100 -0.17 -10.66 -17.93
N GLY A 101 -0.91 -11.76 -18.03
CA GLY A 101 -0.32 -13.11 -17.93
C GLY A 101 0.73 -13.38 -19.00
N THR A 102 0.61 -12.79 -20.19
CA THR A 102 1.61 -12.89 -21.26
C THR A 102 2.86 -12.08 -20.91
N VAL A 103 2.71 -10.85 -20.40
CA VAL A 103 3.84 -10.02 -19.95
C VAL A 103 4.62 -10.75 -18.85
N LEU A 104 3.93 -11.23 -17.81
CA LEU A 104 4.58 -11.93 -16.69
C LEU A 104 5.27 -13.24 -17.10
N MET A 105 4.70 -13.97 -18.06
CA MET A 105 5.26 -15.25 -18.49
C MET A 105 6.37 -15.12 -19.54
N LYS A 106 6.18 -14.26 -20.55
CA LYS A 106 7.09 -14.17 -21.70
C LYS A 106 8.12 -13.06 -21.56
N GLU A 107 7.71 -11.90 -21.05
CA GLU A 107 8.59 -10.72 -20.94
C GLU A 107 9.34 -10.68 -19.60
N GLN A 108 8.71 -11.17 -18.52
CA GLN A 108 9.32 -11.26 -17.18
C GLN A 108 9.89 -12.67 -16.87
N GLY A 109 10.05 -13.52 -17.88
CA GLY A 109 10.72 -14.83 -17.72
C GLY A 109 10.00 -15.83 -16.81
N GLY A 110 8.67 -15.78 -16.73
CA GLY A 110 7.89 -16.65 -15.87
C GLY A 110 8.03 -16.26 -14.39
N LEU A 111 7.79 -14.98 -14.09
CA LEU A 111 7.94 -14.38 -12.76
C LEU A 111 7.38 -15.31 -11.67
N LYS A 112 8.24 -15.61 -10.69
CA LYS A 112 7.87 -16.32 -9.47
C LYS A 112 8.02 -15.38 -8.28
N PHE A 113 7.05 -15.42 -7.37
CA PHE A 113 7.04 -14.58 -6.18
C PHE A 113 6.74 -15.41 -4.94
N THR A 114 7.08 -14.85 -3.79
CA THR A 114 6.78 -15.44 -2.48
C THR A 114 5.70 -14.60 -1.82
N THR A 115 4.61 -15.24 -1.40
CA THR A 115 3.55 -14.59 -0.61
C THR A 115 4.02 -14.37 0.82
N ARG A 116 3.32 -13.51 1.55
CA ARG A 116 3.38 -13.41 3.00
C ARG A 116 2.02 -13.79 3.55
N VAL A 117 2.00 -14.43 4.72
CA VAL A 117 0.75 -14.67 5.42
C VAL A 117 0.38 -13.39 6.16
N GLN A 118 -0.76 -12.81 5.82
CA GLN A 118 -1.29 -11.60 6.42
C GLN A 118 -2.47 -11.99 7.33
N PRO A 119 -2.32 -11.92 8.67
CA PRO A 119 -3.42 -12.16 9.57
C PRO A 119 -4.45 -11.02 9.46
N LEU A 120 -5.74 -11.37 9.44
CA LEU A 120 -6.81 -10.37 9.31
C LEU A 120 -6.99 -9.53 10.58
N ARG A 121 -6.73 -10.12 11.76
CA ARG A 121 -6.86 -9.46 13.07
C ARG A 121 -5.51 -9.41 13.78
N LEU A 122 -4.56 -8.67 13.19
CA LEU A 122 -3.17 -8.64 13.65
C LEU A 122 -2.98 -8.27 15.13
N ALA A 123 -3.90 -7.50 15.72
CA ALA A 123 -3.89 -7.15 17.14
C ALA A 123 -4.13 -8.34 18.10
N GLU A 124 -4.65 -9.46 17.60
CA GLU A 124 -4.91 -10.68 18.38
C GLU A 124 -3.68 -11.59 18.49
N TRP A 125 -2.63 -11.35 17.70
CA TRP A 125 -1.48 -12.25 17.55
C TRP A 125 -0.25 -11.76 18.29
N SER A 126 0.53 -12.70 18.85
CA SER A 126 1.79 -12.40 19.52
C SER A 126 2.89 -12.00 18.53
N THR A 127 3.98 -11.42 19.01
CA THR A 127 5.11 -11.00 18.17
C THR A 127 5.76 -12.19 17.46
N ASP A 128 5.87 -13.33 18.16
CA ASP A 128 6.41 -14.58 17.58
C ASP A 128 5.51 -15.10 16.46
N ASP A 129 4.19 -15.00 16.62
CA ASP A 129 3.23 -15.37 15.57
C ASP A 129 3.38 -14.44 14.34
N LYS A 130 3.54 -13.14 14.55
CA LYS A 130 3.74 -12.15 13.46
C LYS A 130 5.00 -12.46 12.66
N PHE A 131 6.10 -12.80 13.35
CA PHE A 131 7.34 -13.19 12.69
C PHE A 131 7.18 -14.53 11.94
N ALA A 132 6.49 -15.50 12.54
CA ALA A 132 6.20 -16.78 11.91
C ALA A 132 5.32 -16.62 10.65
N PHE A 133 4.29 -15.77 10.67
CA PHE A 133 3.45 -15.47 9.50
C PHE A 133 4.25 -14.85 8.36
N PHE A 134 5.15 -13.92 8.68
CA PHE A 134 6.03 -13.30 7.70
C PHE A 134 6.94 -14.32 7.00
N MET A 135 7.43 -15.31 7.76
CA MET A 135 8.33 -16.35 7.25
C MET A 135 7.61 -17.55 6.62
N SER A 136 6.29 -17.66 6.77
CA SER A 136 5.48 -18.81 6.29
C SER A 136 5.03 -18.70 4.83
N GLY A 137 5.60 -17.74 4.10
CA GLY A 137 5.31 -17.48 2.70
C GLY A 137 5.55 -18.67 1.79
N ARG A 138 4.70 -18.83 0.77
CA ARG A 138 4.86 -19.88 -0.25
C ARG A 138 5.22 -19.25 -1.58
N LYS A 139 5.99 -20.00 -2.38
CA LYS A 139 6.43 -19.54 -3.70
C LYS A 139 5.42 -19.96 -4.76
N TYR A 140 5.01 -19.02 -5.59
CA TYR A 140 4.01 -19.22 -6.65
C TYR A 140 4.47 -18.65 -7.99
N THR A 141 3.86 -19.17 -9.05
CA THR A 141 3.69 -18.41 -10.30
C THR A 141 2.37 -17.64 -10.25
N PHE A 142 2.21 -16.63 -11.10
CA PHE A 142 0.95 -15.87 -11.18
C PHE A 142 -0.26 -16.78 -11.41
N ARG A 143 -0.15 -17.72 -12.37
CA ARG A 143 -1.22 -18.65 -12.73
C ARG A 143 -1.57 -19.64 -11.61
N ASP A 144 -0.59 -20.06 -10.82
CA ASP A 144 -0.84 -20.99 -9.72
C ASP A 144 -1.53 -20.27 -8.55
N PHE A 145 -1.11 -19.05 -8.25
CA PHE A 145 -1.77 -18.24 -7.22
C PHE A 145 -3.20 -17.85 -7.62
N GLU A 146 -3.41 -17.51 -8.90
CA GLU A 146 -4.73 -17.24 -9.48
C GLU A 146 -5.71 -18.39 -9.23
N LYS A 147 -5.30 -19.62 -9.54
CA LYS A 147 -6.13 -20.82 -9.31
C LYS A 147 -6.53 -20.97 -7.84
N ILE A 148 -5.61 -20.71 -6.91
CA ILE A 148 -5.86 -20.86 -5.47
C ILE A 148 -6.78 -19.74 -4.98
N ALA A 149 -6.53 -18.50 -5.39
CA ALA A 149 -7.37 -17.35 -5.06
C ALA A 149 -8.81 -17.56 -5.56
N ASN A 150 -8.98 -17.95 -6.81
CA ASN A 150 -10.30 -18.13 -7.42
C ASN A 150 -11.03 -19.33 -6.80
N LYS A 151 -10.31 -20.44 -6.53
CA LYS A 151 -10.90 -21.59 -5.82
C LYS A 151 -11.37 -21.21 -4.41
N GLY A 152 -10.59 -20.39 -3.69
CA GLY A 152 -10.96 -19.86 -2.38
C GLY A 152 -12.22 -19.00 -2.44
N PHE A 153 -12.28 -18.09 -3.42
CA PHE A 153 -13.42 -17.22 -3.65
C PHE A 153 -14.70 -18.00 -3.98
N VAL A 154 -14.64 -18.91 -4.97
CA VAL A 154 -15.78 -19.74 -5.38
C VAL A 154 -16.27 -20.62 -4.24
N ARG A 155 -15.36 -21.17 -3.42
CA ARG A 155 -15.74 -21.96 -2.25
C ARG A 155 -16.51 -21.14 -1.22
N ARG A 156 -16.15 -19.87 -1.03
CA ARG A 156 -16.78 -19.00 -0.03
C ARG A 156 -18.14 -18.47 -0.50
N TYR A 157 -18.24 -18.02 -1.74
CA TYR A 157 -19.43 -17.32 -2.22
C TYR A 157 -20.28 -18.11 -3.23
N SER A 158 -19.87 -19.35 -3.55
CA SER A 158 -20.53 -20.19 -4.55
C SER A 158 -20.70 -19.50 -5.92
N SER A 159 -19.82 -18.54 -6.23
CA SER A 159 -19.84 -17.74 -7.44
C SER A 159 -18.43 -17.56 -7.97
N ALA A 160 -18.28 -17.62 -9.31
CA ALA A 160 -17.06 -17.25 -10.02
C ALA A 160 -17.13 -15.82 -10.58
N ALA A 161 -18.25 -15.11 -10.37
CA ALA A 161 -18.40 -13.73 -10.81
C ALA A 161 -17.97 -12.77 -9.71
N CYS A 162 -17.44 -11.61 -10.11
CA CYS A 162 -17.23 -10.49 -9.20
C CYS A 162 -18.56 -10.10 -8.54
N LEU A 163 -18.55 -9.99 -7.22
CA LEU A 163 -19.72 -9.56 -6.44
C LEU A 163 -19.75 -8.03 -6.32
N PRO A 164 -20.92 -7.44 -6.00
CA PRO A 164 -21.04 -5.99 -5.86
C PRO A 164 -20.06 -5.41 -4.82
N ALA A 165 -19.42 -4.29 -5.14
CA ALA A 165 -18.42 -3.65 -4.28
C ALA A 165 -18.93 -3.38 -2.86
N ARG A 166 -20.18 -2.88 -2.74
CA ARG A 166 -20.82 -2.59 -1.46
C ARG A 166 -20.99 -3.82 -0.58
N TYR A 167 -21.35 -4.96 -1.18
CA TYR A 167 -21.48 -6.25 -0.50
C TYR A 167 -20.10 -6.76 -0.05
N MET A 168 -19.07 -6.63 -0.89
CA MET A 168 -17.72 -7.05 -0.53
C MET A 168 -17.11 -6.22 0.60
N GLU A 169 -17.47 -4.94 0.70
CA GLU A 169 -17.08 -4.05 1.79
C GLU A 169 -17.74 -4.45 3.12
N GLU A 170 -19.03 -4.80 3.07
CA GLU A 170 -19.77 -5.39 4.18
C GLU A 170 -19.11 -6.68 4.68
N GLU A 171 -18.87 -7.62 3.76
CA GLU A 171 -18.27 -8.92 4.07
C GLU A 171 -16.86 -8.77 4.65
N PHE A 172 -16.06 -7.83 4.14
CA PHE A 172 -14.72 -7.58 4.67
C PHE A 172 -14.79 -7.09 6.12
N TRP A 173 -15.59 -6.07 6.42
CA TRP A 173 -15.66 -5.53 7.78
C TRP A 173 -16.33 -6.50 8.75
N HIS A 174 -17.33 -7.27 8.29
CA HIS A 174 -17.89 -8.36 9.06
C HIS A 174 -16.83 -9.44 9.36
N GLU A 175 -15.97 -9.80 8.40
CA GLU A 175 -14.89 -10.76 8.61
C GLU A 175 -13.80 -10.23 9.57
N ILE A 176 -13.48 -8.94 9.50
CA ILE A 176 -12.55 -8.30 10.45
C ILE A 176 -13.13 -8.32 11.87
N ALA A 177 -14.44 -8.12 12.03
CA ALA A 177 -15.10 -8.03 13.34
C ALA A 177 -15.40 -9.40 13.98
N PHE A 178 -16.00 -10.30 13.20
CA PHE A 178 -16.65 -11.53 13.69
C PHE A 178 -16.27 -12.76 12.88
N GLY A 179 -15.37 -12.59 11.91
CA GLY A 179 -14.95 -13.63 10.99
C GLY A 179 -14.17 -14.78 11.64
N LYS A 180 -14.07 -15.87 10.88
CA LYS A 180 -13.31 -17.08 11.26
C LYS A 180 -12.03 -17.24 10.45
N MET A 181 -11.85 -16.47 9.38
CA MET A 181 -10.66 -16.48 8.55
C MET A 181 -9.53 -15.82 9.33
N GLU A 182 -8.52 -16.61 9.69
CA GLU A 182 -7.39 -16.13 10.49
C GLU A 182 -6.44 -15.26 9.67
N SER A 183 -6.15 -15.67 8.43
CA SER A 183 -5.18 -15.03 7.57
C SER A 183 -5.48 -15.22 6.08
N VAL A 184 -4.83 -14.40 5.27
CA VAL A 184 -4.83 -14.44 3.81
C VAL A 184 -3.38 -14.42 3.30
N GLU A 185 -3.16 -14.88 2.07
CA GLU A 185 -1.85 -14.75 1.42
C GLU A 185 -1.80 -13.47 0.59
N TYR A 186 -0.72 -12.71 0.73
CA TYR A 186 -0.50 -11.48 -0.01
C TYR A 186 0.97 -11.33 -0.38
N ALA A 187 1.27 -11.13 -1.66
CA ALA A 187 2.62 -10.87 -2.13
C ALA A 187 2.77 -9.37 -2.43
N CYS A 188 3.49 -8.69 -1.54
CA CYS A 188 3.83 -7.28 -1.66
C CYS A 188 5.30 -7.10 -2.02
N ASP A 189 5.64 -5.92 -2.54
CA ASP A 189 7.02 -5.48 -2.76
C ASP A 189 7.80 -6.41 -3.71
N ILE A 190 7.12 -6.93 -4.74
CA ILE A 190 7.73 -7.81 -5.74
C ILE A 190 8.41 -6.96 -6.82
N ASP A 191 9.68 -7.23 -7.07
CA ASP A 191 10.39 -6.65 -8.21
C ASP A 191 9.81 -7.17 -9.53
N GLY A 192 9.41 -6.27 -10.43
CA GLY A 192 8.91 -6.62 -11.75
C GLY A 192 8.03 -5.54 -12.37
N SER A 193 7.39 -5.86 -13.50
CA SER A 193 6.38 -5.02 -14.13
C SER A 193 5.40 -5.84 -14.96
N ALA A 194 4.15 -5.40 -15.00
CA ALA A 194 3.13 -5.92 -15.92
C ALA A 194 2.76 -4.93 -17.03
N PHE A 195 3.49 -3.82 -17.15
CA PHE A 195 3.46 -3.01 -18.38
C PHE A 195 4.27 -3.71 -19.47
N SER A 196 3.67 -3.92 -20.63
CA SER A 196 4.36 -4.56 -21.76
C SER A 196 5.47 -3.67 -22.34
N SER A 197 6.53 -4.33 -22.78
CA SER A 197 7.63 -3.77 -23.57
C SER A 197 7.35 -3.79 -25.09
N SER A 198 6.22 -4.39 -25.51
CA SER A 198 5.83 -4.46 -26.91
C SER A 198 5.72 -3.06 -27.54
N PRO A 199 6.24 -2.86 -28.76
CA PRO A 199 6.11 -1.59 -29.46
C PRO A 199 4.66 -1.28 -29.87
N ASN A 200 3.77 -2.27 -29.84
CA ASN A 200 2.35 -2.11 -30.18
C ASN A 200 1.45 -1.91 -28.95
N ASP A 201 2.02 -1.90 -27.73
CA ASP A 201 1.28 -1.66 -26.50
C ASP A 201 1.27 -0.16 -26.16
N GLN A 202 0.12 0.49 -26.33
CA GLN A 202 -0.02 1.93 -26.14
C GLN A 202 0.26 2.33 -24.69
N LEU A 203 -0.32 1.59 -23.73
CA LEU A 203 -0.15 1.86 -22.31
C LEU A 203 1.31 1.65 -21.86
N GLY A 204 1.95 0.55 -22.25
CA GLY A 204 3.33 0.23 -21.95
C GLY A 204 4.32 1.23 -22.56
N ARG A 205 4.00 1.80 -23.72
CA ARG A 205 4.80 2.87 -24.35
C ARG A 205 4.58 4.24 -23.73
N SER A 206 3.42 4.51 -23.17
CA SER A 206 3.05 5.81 -22.61
C SER A 206 3.98 6.27 -21.48
N LYS A 207 3.91 7.56 -21.17
CA LYS A 207 4.59 8.15 -20.00
C LYS A 207 3.95 7.73 -18.67
N TRP A 208 2.76 7.14 -18.70
CA TRP A 208 2.07 6.58 -17.54
C TRP A 208 2.54 5.17 -17.18
N ASN A 209 3.41 4.55 -17.97
CA ASN A 209 4.12 3.35 -17.56
C ASN A 209 5.00 3.68 -16.35
N LEU A 210 4.63 3.13 -15.19
CA LEU A 210 5.25 3.46 -13.91
C LEU A 210 6.74 3.08 -13.83
N LYS A 211 7.24 2.17 -14.68
CA LYS A 211 8.68 1.89 -14.78
C LYS A 211 9.48 3.07 -15.34
N LYS A 212 8.83 3.98 -16.07
CA LYS A 212 9.46 5.16 -16.69
C LYS A 212 9.22 6.43 -15.90
N LEU A 213 8.11 6.48 -15.13
CA LEU A 213 7.58 7.67 -14.48
C LEU A 213 8.65 8.44 -13.66
N SER A 214 9.38 7.73 -12.79
CA SER A 214 10.39 8.32 -11.89
C SER A 214 11.56 8.98 -12.63
N ARG A 215 11.81 8.57 -13.89
CA ARG A 215 12.92 9.05 -14.73
C ARG A 215 12.49 10.10 -15.76
N LEU A 216 11.20 10.43 -15.83
CA LEU A 216 10.72 11.50 -16.71
C LEU A 216 11.30 12.86 -16.32
N SER A 217 11.36 13.78 -17.29
CA SER A 217 12.06 15.05 -17.12
C SER A 217 11.48 15.98 -16.05
N LYS A 218 10.20 15.83 -15.70
CA LYS A 218 9.54 16.60 -14.65
C LYS A 218 9.62 15.95 -13.26
N SER A 219 10.16 14.74 -13.16
CA SER A 219 10.38 14.05 -11.89
C SER A 219 11.68 14.52 -11.23
N ILE A 220 11.62 14.93 -9.96
CA ILE A 220 12.82 15.21 -9.16
C ILE A 220 13.58 13.90 -8.86
N LEU A 221 12.88 12.76 -8.77
CA LEU A 221 13.47 11.45 -8.49
C LEU A 221 14.48 11.01 -9.56
N ARG A 222 14.44 11.59 -10.77
CA ARG A 222 15.43 11.33 -11.82
C ARG A 222 16.86 11.68 -11.39
N LEU A 223 17.01 12.60 -10.43
CA LEU A 223 18.30 13.07 -9.91
C LEU A 223 18.93 12.06 -8.93
N LEU A 224 18.16 11.09 -8.44
CA LEU A 224 18.68 10.02 -7.61
C LEU A 224 19.51 9.06 -8.46
N ARG A 225 20.78 8.90 -8.08
CA ARG A 225 21.74 8.04 -8.80
C ARG A 225 21.47 6.56 -8.59
N ALA A 226 21.08 6.18 -7.37
CA ALA A 226 20.76 4.80 -7.02
C ALA A 226 19.29 4.50 -7.31
N ALA A 227 19.01 3.25 -7.71
CA ALA A 227 17.65 2.73 -7.71
C ALA A 227 17.22 2.46 -6.26
N ILE A 228 16.01 2.89 -5.92
CA ILE A 228 15.39 2.69 -4.62
C ILE A 228 14.08 1.94 -4.85
N PRO A 229 13.97 0.67 -4.44
CA PRO A 229 12.74 -0.12 -4.57
C PRO A 229 11.54 0.59 -3.95
N GLY A 230 10.41 0.59 -4.65
CA GLY A 230 9.19 1.31 -4.28
C GLY A 230 9.21 2.81 -4.59
N VAL A 231 10.38 3.42 -4.73
CA VAL A 231 10.51 4.87 -4.99
C VAL A 231 10.85 5.17 -6.44
N THR A 232 12.06 4.82 -6.88
CA THR A 232 12.43 5.01 -8.30
C THR A 232 11.98 3.83 -9.16
N ASP A 233 11.86 2.66 -8.54
CA ASP A 233 11.56 1.40 -9.18
C ASP A 233 10.24 0.88 -8.59
N PRO A 234 9.17 0.83 -9.38
CA PRO A 234 7.87 0.44 -8.87
C PRO A 234 7.83 -1.04 -8.49
N MET A 235 6.93 -1.38 -7.56
CA MET A 235 6.77 -2.73 -7.03
C MET A 235 5.41 -3.32 -7.36
N LEU A 236 5.39 -4.61 -7.69
CA LEU A 236 4.18 -5.36 -7.95
C LEU A 236 3.53 -5.83 -6.63
N TYR A 237 2.21 -5.80 -6.62
CA TYR A 237 1.37 -6.29 -5.53
C TYR A 237 0.38 -7.31 -6.09
N ILE A 238 0.43 -8.52 -5.56
CA ILE A 238 -0.45 -9.64 -5.94
C ILE A 238 -1.15 -10.11 -4.70
N GLY A 239 -2.48 -10.07 -4.70
CA GLY A 239 -3.25 -10.58 -3.57
C GLY A 239 -4.51 -11.28 -4.00
N MET A 240 -5.28 -11.65 -2.99
CA MET A 240 -6.51 -12.41 -3.09
C MET A 240 -7.60 -11.72 -2.26
N LEU A 241 -8.74 -12.38 -2.13
CA LEU A 241 -9.86 -11.91 -1.34
C LEU A 241 -9.40 -11.48 0.05
N PHE A 242 -9.78 -10.27 0.46
CA PHE A 242 -9.46 -9.66 1.75
C PHE A 242 -7.97 -9.37 2.03
N SER A 243 -7.06 -9.63 1.08
CA SER A 243 -5.71 -9.04 1.16
C SER A 243 -5.84 -7.52 1.25
N MET A 244 -5.17 -6.94 2.24
CA MET A 244 -5.31 -5.54 2.63
C MET A 244 -3.97 -4.82 2.77
N PHE A 245 -4.05 -3.50 2.81
CA PHE A 245 -2.96 -2.61 3.23
C PHE A 245 -3.54 -1.72 4.33
N ALA A 246 -2.90 -1.79 5.50
CA ALA A 246 -3.34 -1.05 6.68
C ALA A 246 -3.15 0.46 6.48
N TRP A 247 -3.70 1.24 7.42
CA TRP A 247 -3.55 2.69 7.41
C TRP A 247 -2.08 3.11 7.46
N HIS A 248 -1.66 3.91 6.49
CA HIS A 248 -0.31 4.47 6.44
C HIS A 248 -0.23 5.71 5.54
N VAL A 249 0.92 6.38 5.57
CA VAL A 249 1.35 7.39 4.60
C VAL A 249 2.61 6.91 3.88
N GLU A 250 2.90 7.46 2.71
CA GLU A 250 4.13 7.17 1.99
C GLU A 250 5.36 7.77 2.69
N ASP A 251 6.50 7.10 2.53
CA ASP A 251 7.77 7.58 3.05
C ASP A 251 8.08 8.97 2.48
N HIS A 252 8.63 9.86 3.33
CA HIS A 252 8.88 11.27 2.99
C HIS A 252 7.64 12.03 2.49
N TYR A 253 6.43 11.54 2.79
CA TYR A 253 5.16 12.15 2.37
C TYR A 253 5.09 12.37 0.86
N LEU A 254 5.70 11.48 0.09
CA LEU A 254 5.67 11.53 -1.36
C LEU A 254 4.26 11.22 -1.90
N TYR A 255 4.00 11.51 -3.16
CA TYR A 255 2.81 11.00 -3.83
C TYR A 255 3.00 9.51 -4.11
N SER A 256 1.94 8.70 -4.04
CA SER A 256 1.94 7.40 -4.72
C SER A 256 0.95 7.33 -5.87
N ILE A 257 1.32 6.55 -6.88
CA ILE A 257 0.55 6.25 -8.08
C ILE A 257 0.45 4.74 -8.19
N ASN A 258 -0.76 4.22 -8.08
CA ASN A 258 -1.05 2.80 -8.18
C ASN A 258 -1.86 2.53 -9.46
N TYR A 259 -1.40 1.60 -10.30
CA TYR A 259 -2.15 1.14 -11.47
C TYR A 259 -2.67 -0.28 -11.28
N HIS A 260 -3.95 -0.50 -11.57
CA HIS A 260 -4.60 -1.80 -11.48
C HIS A 260 -4.56 -2.53 -12.83
N HIS A 261 -3.72 -3.56 -12.95
CA HIS A 261 -3.48 -4.26 -14.21
C HIS A 261 -4.61 -5.25 -14.56
N CYS A 262 -5.03 -6.08 -13.60
CA CYS A 262 -6.09 -7.06 -13.80
C CYS A 262 -6.63 -7.56 -12.45
N GLY A 263 -7.78 -8.24 -12.49
CA GLY A 263 -8.37 -8.92 -11.35
C GLY A 263 -9.61 -8.26 -10.77
N ALA A 264 -9.94 -8.67 -9.55
CA ALA A 264 -11.06 -8.12 -8.78
C ALA A 264 -10.79 -6.67 -8.32
N SER A 265 -11.86 -5.93 -8.05
CA SER A 265 -11.76 -4.54 -7.59
C SER A 265 -11.06 -4.41 -6.23
N LYS A 266 -10.61 -3.19 -5.92
CA LYS A 266 -10.00 -2.84 -4.63
C LYS A 266 -10.69 -1.61 -4.05
N THR A 267 -11.11 -1.69 -2.79
CA THR A 267 -11.55 -0.50 -2.04
C THR A 267 -10.34 0.19 -1.45
N TRP A 268 -10.33 1.51 -1.57
CA TRP A 268 -9.41 2.42 -0.89
C TRP A 268 -10.21 3.36 0.00
N TYR A 269 -9.64 3.69 1.15
CA TYR A 269 -10.04 4.80 1.99
C TYR A 269 -8.89 5.80 2.04
N GLY A 270 -9.20 7.09 1.92
CA GLY A 270 -8.22 8.16 1.92
C GLY A 270 -8.61 9.29 2.85
N ILE A 271 -7.60 9.85 3.54
CA ILE A 271 -7.70 11.02 4.40
C ILE A 271 -6.89 12.15 3.75
N PRO A 272 -7.44 13.37 3.63
CA PRO A 272 -6.67 14.52 3.14
C PRO A 272 -5.44 14.78 3.99
N GLY A 273 -4.31 15.13 3.37
CA GLY A 273 -3.07 15.41 4.11
C GLY A 273 -3.20 16.53 5.15
N LYS A 274 -4.16 17.45 4.98
CA LYS A 274 -4.48 18.49 5.98
C LYS A 274 -5.10 17.93 7.27
N ALA A 275 -5.79 16.80 7.19
CA ALA A 275 -6.43 16.13 8.33
C ALA A 275 -5.55 15.03 8.94
N ALA A 276 -4.29 14.88 8.48
CA ALA A 276 -3.36 13.92 9.04
C ALA A 276 -3.12 14.09 10.56
N PRO A 277 -2.95 15.31 11.11
CA PRO A 277 -2.82 15.48 12.56
C PRO A 277 -4.06 15.02 13.34
N ASP A 278 -5.27 15.25 12.80
CA ASP A 278 -6.51 14.82 13.44
C ASP A 278 -6.66 13.30 13.38
N PHE A 279 -6.29 12.67 12.25
CA PHE A 279 -6.19 11.22 12.14
C PHE A 279 -5.22 10.63 13.18
N GLU A 280 -4.00 11.17 13.27
CA GLU A 280 -2.97 10.73 14.21
C GLU A 280 -3.47 10.84 15.67
N LYS A 281 -4.18 11.94 15.98
CA LYS A 281 -4.82 12.14 17.29
C LYS A 281 -5.89 11.08 17.58
N VAL A 282 -6.81 10.82 16.65
CA VAL A 282 -7.87 9.81 16.84
C VAL A 282 -7.30 8.41 17.01
N VAL A 283 -6.29 8.05 16.23
CA VAL A 283 -5.63 6.75 16.37
C VAL A 283 -5.02 6.59 17.77
N ARG A 284 -4.29 7.61 18.22
CA ARG A 284 -3.70 7.61 19.55
C ARG A 284 -4.76 7.52 20.65
N GLU A 285 -5.81 8.31 20.61
CA GLU A 285 -6.79 8.39 21.71
C GLU A 285 -7.80 7.22 21.71
N HIS A 286 -8.10 6.66 20.54
CA HIS A 286 -9.25 5.76 20.37
C HIS A 286 -8.97 4.44 19.67
N VAL A 287 -7.81 4.23 19.04
CA VAL A 287 -7.46 2.94 18.40
C VAL A 287 -6.54 2.13 19.30
N TYR A 288 -5.45 2.71 19.79
CA TYR A 288 -4.50 2.02 20.67
C TYR A 288 -4.94 2.06 22.13
N ASP A 289 -4.65 0.99 22.89
CA ASP A 289 -4.88 0.94 24.33
C ASP A 289 -3.94 1.91 25.07
N HIS A 290 -4.40 2.52 26.16
CA HIS A 290 -3.63 3.50 26.94
C HIS A 290 -2.35 2.91 27.54
N GLU A 291 -2.30 1.60 27.79
CA GLU A 291 -1.09 0.92 28.26
C GLU A 291 0.07 1.06 27.26
N ILE A 292 -0.21 1.03 25.94
CA ILE A 292 0.80 1.23 24.87
C ILE A 292 1.40 2.63 24.93
N LEU A 293 0.60 3.63 25.29
CA LEU A 293 0.99 5.05 25.27
C LEU A 293 1.65 5.51 26.57
N SER A 294 1.36 4.82 27.67
CA SER A 294 1.85 5.15 29.01
C SER A 294 3.32 4.79 29.24
N GLY A 295 3.89 3.86 28.46
CA GLY A 295 5.28 3.42 28.57
C GLY A 295 6.29 4.15 27.67
N GLU A 296 5.85 4.67 26.52
CA GLU A 296 6.76 5.06 25.42
C GLU A 296 6.49 6.46 24.81
N GLY A 297 5.56 7.25 25.40
CA GLY A 297 5.30 8.63 24.99
C GLY A 297 4.53 8.78 23.67
N GLU A 298 4.35 10.03 23.18
CA GLU A 298 3.59 10.34 21.96
C GLU A 298 4.14 9.66 20.69
N THR A 299 5.42 9.29 20.67
CA THR A 299 6.13 8.69 19.54
C THR A 299 5.73 7.24 19.25
N ALA A 300 5.32 6.48 20.25
CA ALA A 300 5.05 5.05 20.11
C ALA A 300 3.86 4.73 19.20
N ALA A 301 2.78 5.52 19.28
CA ALA A 301 1.64 5.38 18.38
C ALA A 301 2.04 5.55 16.91
N PHE A 302 2.97 6.48 16.66
CA PHE A 302 3.45 6.76 15.33
C PHE A 302 4.36 5.65 14.81
N ASP A 303 5.22 5.08 15.66
CA ASP A 303 6.08 3.95 15.29
C ASP A 303 5.26 2.70 14.92
N ILE A 304 4.12 2.46 15.59
CA ILE A 304 3.21 1.36 15.23
C ILE A 304 2.49 1.64 13.90
N LEU A 305 2.05 2.88 13.67
CA LEU A 305 1.48 3.30 12.38
C LEU A 305 2.49 3.17 11.24
N LEU A 306 3.75 3.54 11.48
CA LEU A 306 4.86 3.34 10.53
C LEU A 306 5.10 1.87 10.21
N GLY A 307 4.77 0.97 11.13
CA GLY A 307 4.78 -0.47 10.89
C GLY A 307 3.77 -0.97 9.84
N LYS A 308 2.85 -0.11 9.35
CA LYS A 308 1.82 -0.44 8.33
C LYS A 308 1.01 -1.69 8.68
N THR A 309 0.68 -1.83 9.96
CA THR A 309 0.16 -3.07 10.55
C THR A 309 -1.28 -2.95 11.05
N THR A 310 -1.72 -1.74 11.38
CA THR A 310 -2.99 -1.53 12.10
C THR A 310 -4.12 -1.19 11.14
N MET A 311 -5.02 -2.16 10.91
CA MET A 311 -6.28 -1.93 10.21
C MET A 311 -7.41 -1.69 11.21
N PHE A 312 -8.21 -0.64 10.99
CA PHE A 312 -9.40 -0.32 11.77
C PHE A 312 -10.45 0.35 10.87
N PRO A 313 -11.75 0.19 11.19
CA PRO A 313 -12.84 0.69 10.37
C PRO A 313 -12.89 2.22 10.30
N PRO A 314 -13.21 2.82 9.13
CA PRO A 314 -13.39 4.26 9.00
C PRO A 314 -14.42 4.92 9.93
N ASN A 315 -15.39 4.18 10.47
CA ASN A 315 -16.44 4.74 11.33
C ASN A 315 -15.88 5.48 12.56
N ILE A 316 -14.78 5.02 13.13
CA ILE A 316 -14.12 5.72 14.24
C ILE A 316 -13.62 7.10 13.82
N LEU A 317 -13.13 7.24 12.59
CA LEU A 317 -12.68 8.53 12.05
C LEU A 317 -13.86 9.46 11.83
N LEU A 318 -14.96 8.95 11.29
CA LEU A 318 -16.19 9.71 11.07
C LEU A 318 -16.79 10.22 12.39
N HIS A 319 -16.87 9.38 13.42
CA HIS A 319 -17.36 9.77 14.75
C HIS A 319 -16.54 10.92 15.39
N HIS A 320 -15.25 10.98 15.05
CA HIS A 320 -14.33 12.02 15.53
C HIS A 320 -14.11 13.15 14.50
N HIS A 321 -14.99 13.27 13.51
CA HIS A 321 -15.00 14.34 12.50
C HIS A 321 -13.75 14.40 11.62
N VAL A 322 -13.02 13.29 11.47
CA VAL A 322 -11.92 13.15 10.52
C VAL A 322 -12.51 12.77 9.15
N PRO A 323 -12.30 13.57 8.09
CA PRO A 323 -12.88 13.29 6.78
C PRO A 323 -12.24 12.04 6.15
N VAL A 324 -13.09 11.12 5.69
CA VAL A 324 -12.70 9.91 4.96
C VAL A 324 -13.37 9.90 3.59
N TYR A 325 -12.63 9.50 2.56
CA TYR A 325 -13.15 9.33 1.20
C TYR A 325 -12.89 7.94 0.66
N ARG A 326 -13.83 7.39 -0.10
CA ARG A 326 -13.73 6.05 -0.70
C ARG A 326 -13.31 6.10 -2.17
N ALA A 327 -12.57 5.10 -2.63
CA ALA A 327 -12.42 4.80 -4.04
C ALA A 327 -12.56 3.31 -4.30
N ILE A 328 -13.38 2.93 -5.30
CA ILE A 328 -13.40 1.56 -5.84
C ILE A 328 -12.57 1.54 -7.12
N GLN A 329 -11.37 0.96 -7.04
CA GLN A 329 -10.45 0.85 -8.16
C GLN A 329 -10.65 -0.47 -8.90
N LYS A 330 -10.81 -0.39 -10.22
CA LYS A 330 -10.99 -1.48 -11.18
C LYS A 330 -9.78 -1.59 -12.11
N PRO A 331 -9.61 -2.72 -12.82
CA PRO A 331 -8.59 -2.83 -13.87
C PRO A 331 -8.67 -1.69 -14.89
N GLY A 332 -7.51 -1.14 -15.27
CA GLY A 332 -7.43 0.02 -16.17
C GLY A 332 -7.42 1.38 -15.48
N GLU A 333 -7.58 1.41 -14.15
CA GLU A 333 -7.65 2.65 -13.38
C GLU A 333 -6.41 2.89 -12.53
N PHE A 334 -6.01 4.15 -12.42
CA PHE A 334 -5.00 4.62 -11.48
C PHE A 334 -5.67 5.15 -10.22
N VAL A 335 -5.04 4.93 -9.07
CA VAL A 335 -5.31 5.66 -7.82
C VAL A 335 -4.08 6.48 -7.47
N ILE A 336 -4.30 7.76 -7.19
CA ILE A 336 -3.26 8.69 -6.74
C ILE A 336 -3.47 8.97 -5.27
N THR A 337 -2.41 8.86 -4.47
CA THR A 337 -2.38 9.36 -3.09
C THR A 337 -1.55 10.64 -3.04
N PHE A 338 -2.03 11.61 -2.27
CA PHE A 338 -1.40 12.92 -2.13
C PHE A 338 -0.43 12.95 -0.94
N PRO A 339 0.50 13.92 -0.89
CA PRO A 339 1.42 14.07 0.21
C PRO A 339 0.75 14.05 1.58
N ARG A 340 1.29 13.22 2.47
CA ARG A 340 0.81 13.00 3.85
C ARG A 340 -0.65 12.54 3.94
N ALA A 341 -1.24 12.03 2.85
CA ALA A 341 -2.59 11.49 2.86
C ALA A 341 -2.58 10.06 3.43
N TYR A 342 -3.17 9.88 4.61
CA TYR A 342 -3.36 8.53 5.15
C TYR A 342 -4.29 7.73 4.26
N HIS A 343 -3.94 6.48 4.00
CA HIS A 343 -4.76 5.60 3.18
C HIS A 343 -4.66 4.14 3.63
N SER A 344 -5.75 3.41 3.39
CA SER A 344 -5.88 1.98 3.65
C SER A 344 -6.84 1.35 2.65
N GLY A 345 -6.93 0.02 2.64
CA GLY A 345 -7.87 -0.65 1.75
C GLY A 345 -7.70 -2.15 1.68
N PHE A 346 -8.59 -2.79 0.93
CA PHE A 346 -8.69 -4.24 0.81
C PHE A 346 -9.21 -4.67 -0.57
N SER A 347 -9.04 -5.95 -0.87
CA SER A 347 -9.29 -6.52 -2.20
C SER A 347 -10.56 -7.37 -2.22
N HIS A 348 -11.35 -7.24 -3.28
CA HIS A 348 -12.74 -7.72 -3.32
C HIS A 348 -12.91 -9.18 -3.72
N GLY A 349 -11.89 -9.88 -4.21
CA GLY A 349 -12.16 -11.21 -4.73
C GLY A 349 -10.97 -11.95 -5.27
N GLU A 350 -11.12 -12.46 -6.47
CA GLU A 350 -10.10 -13.19 -7.23
C GLU A 350 -8.75 -12.47 -7.26
N ILE A 351 -7.71 -13.15 -7.79
CA ILE A 351 -6.38 -12.57 -7.87
C ILE A 351 -6.41 -11.16 -8.46
N PHE A 352 -5.62 -10.25 -7.91
CA PHE A 352 -5.36 -8.95 -8.52
C PHE A 352 -3.87 -8.75 -8.75
N LEU A 353 -3.55 -7.86 -9.68
CA LEU A 353 -2.19 -7.37 -9.89
C LEU A 353 -2.18 -5.86 -9.96
N GLN A 354 -1.33 -5.26 -9.14
CA GLN A 354 -1.07 -3.82 -9.16
C GLN A 354 0.40 -3.52 -9.26
N LEU A 355 0.71 -2.34 -9.78
CA LEU A 355 2.04 -1.76 -9.74
C LEU A 355 1.95 -0.40 -9.05
N CYS A 356 2.74 -0.19 -8.00
CA CYS A 356 2.81 1.09 -7.30
C CYS A 356 4.15 1.77 -7.57
N ALA A 357 4.12 3.06 -7.87
CA ALA A 357 5.28 3.94 -7.91
C ALA A 357 5.06 5.13 -6.99
N VAL A 358 6.14 5.65 -6.45
CA VAL A 358 6.13 6.93 -5.76
C VAL A 358 6.59 8.02 -6.72
N SER A 359 6.03 9.22 -6.59
CA SER A 359 6.33 10.37 -7.44
C SER A 359 6.48 11.64 -6.64
N ASN A 360 7.30 12.55 -7.16
CA ASN A 360 7.31 13.95 -6.76
C ASN A 360 6.63 14.74 -7.87
N LEU A 361 5.41 15.22 -7.65
CA LEU A 361 4.91 16.32 -8.48
C LEU A 361 5.67 17.59 -8.10
N PRO A 362 6.04 18.45 -9.07
CA PRO A 362 6.49 19.78 -8.73
C PRO A 362 5.36 20.47 -7.97
N ALA A 363 5.56 20.67 -6.66
CA ALA A 363 4.69 21.53 -5.89
C ALA A 363 4.65 22.88 -6.62
N SER A 364 3.43 23.38 -6.87
CA SER A 364 3.24 24.79 -7.16
C SER A 364 3.94 25.58 -6.06
N SER A 365 5.12 26.10 -6.39
CA SER A 365 5.89 27.12 -5.68
C SER A 365 5.71 27.11 -4.16
N ASN A 366 6.51 26.33 -3.43
CA ASN A 366 6.93 26.54 -2.02
C ASN A 366 7.32 25.23 -1.31
N ILE A 367 8.37 24.55 -1.80
CA ILE A 367 9.13 23.65 -0.92
C ILE A 367 10.44 24.36 -0.62
N TYR A 368 10.47 25.02 0.53
CA TYR A 368 11.74 25.36 1.18
C TYR A 368 12.43 24.03 1.50
N LEU A 369 13.52 23.75 0.81
CA LEU A 369 14.47 22.72 1.23
C LEU A 369 15.00 23.17 2.59
N ILE A 370 14.55 22.52 3.66
CA ILE A 370 15.17 22.64 4.98
C ILE A 370 16.47 21.85 4.88
N GLY A 371 17.59 22.58 4.98
CA GLY A 371 18.96 22.05 4.91
C GLY A 371 19.42 21.37 6.19
#